data_AF-A0AAF1KQC3-F1
#
_entry.id   AF-A0AAF1KQC3-F1
#
_cell.length_a   1.000
_cell.length_b   1.000
_cell.length_c   1.000
_cell.angle_alpha   90.00
_cell.angle_beta   90.00
_cell.angle_gamma   90.00
#
_symmetry.space_group_name_H-M   'P 1'
#
loop_
_entity.id
_entity.type
_entity.pdbx_description
1 polymer ?
#
loop_
_entity_poly.entity_id
_entity_poly.type
_entity_poly.pdbx_seq_one_letter_code
_entity_poly.pdbx_strand_id
1 'polypeptide(L)'
;MSEPDLALLLTGLACLVLRLAGVLLAGRLRADHPFIAWASSVAQATLAVFVVLAVLAPTGALAQLPLHARLVGLGVGVAAYFLLRERLLPALAIGLVAVVLVG
;
A
#
# COMPACT_ATOMS: atom_id res chain seq x y z
N MET A 1 25.41 -10.53 -16.29
CA MET A 1 24.09 -10.32 -15.65
C MET A 1 23.76 -11.63 -14.97
N SER A 2 23.56 -11.61 -13.65
CA SER A 2 23.18 -12.82 -12.92
C SER A 2 21.70 -13.16 -13.21
N GLU A 3 21.32 -14.43 -13.12
CA GLU A 3 19.92 -14.87 -13.27
C GLU A 3 18.89 -14.02 -12.48
N PRO A 4 19.14 -13.61 -11.22
CA PRO A 4 18.21 -12.74 -10.50
C PRO A 4 18.10 -11.33 -11.09
N ASP A 5 19.18 -10.77 -11.67
CA ASP A 5 19.14 -9.45 -12.30
C ASP A 5 18.17 -9.43 -13.49
N LEU A 6 18.16 -10.52 -14.28
CA LEU A 6 17.30 -10.67 -15.42
C LEU A 6 15.83 -10.85 -14.99
N ALA A 7 15.57 -11.62 -13.93
CA ALA A 7 14.23 -11.78 -13.36
C ALA A 7 13.66 -10.46 -12.83
N LEU A 8 14.47 -9.65 -12.14
CA LEU A 8 14.06 -8.31 -11.69
C LEU A 8 13.75 -7.39 -12.87
N LEU A 9 14.62 -7.39 -13.89
CA LEU A 9 14.44 -6.53 -15.06
C LEU A 9 13.17 -6.89 -15.84
N LEU A 10 12.91 -8.18 -16.05
CA LEU A 10 11.68 -8.66 -16.70
C LEU A 10 10.43 -8.31 -15.88
N THR A 11 10.48 -8.48 -14.56
CA THR A 11 9.35 -8.15 -13.67
C THR A 11 9.07 -6.65 -13.68
N GLY A 12 10.11 -5.82 -13.62
CA GLY A 12 10.00 -4.37 -13.72
C GLY A 12 9.38 -3.93 -15.06
N LEU A 13 9.83 -4.52 -16.16
CA LEU A 13 9.31 -4.24 -17.50
C LEU A 13 7.85 -4.68 -17.62
N ALA A 14 7.50 -5.87 -17.13
CA ALA A 14 6.12 -6.37 -17.11
C ALA A 14 5.18 -5.43 -16.33
N CYS A 15 5.59 -4.97 -15.15
CA CYS A 15 4.84 -3.99 -14.35
C CYS A 15 4.63 -2.67 -15.11
N LEU A 16 5.64 -2.20 -15.84
CA LEU A 16 5.58 -0.96 -16.59
C LEU A 16 4.63 -1.08 -17.80
N VAL A 17 4.69 -2.20 -18.53
CA VAL A 17 3.77 -2.52 -19.63
C VAL A 17 2.33 -2.55 -19.13
N LEU A 18 2.06 -3.23 -18.01
CA LEU A 18 0.72 -3.31 -17.43
C LEU A 18 0.19 -1.93 -16.99
N ARG A 19 1.04 -1.09 -16.36
CA ARG A 19 0.67 0.28 -16.00
C ARG A 19 0.33 1.14 -17.22
N LEU A 20 1.15 1.07 -18.27
CA LEU A 20 0.91 1.82 -19.50
C LEU A 20 -0.36 1.36 -20.20
N ALA A 21 -0.60 0.05 -20.27
CA ALA A 21 -1.84 -0.52 -20.80
C ALA A 21 -3.06 -0.01 -20.02
N GLY A 22 -2.98 0.03 -18.69
CA GLY A 22 -4.03 0.57 -17.83
C GLY A 22 -4.32 2.06 -18.10
N VAL A 23 -3.28 2.89 -18.26
CA VAL A 23 -3.43 4.32 -18.59
C VAL A 23 -4.05 4.53 -19.97
N LEU A 24 -3.60 3.76 -20.97
CA LEU A 24 -4.17 3.82 -22.33
C LEU A 24 -5.64 3.40 -22.34
N LEU A 25 -5.99 2.36 -21.59
CA LEU A 25 -7.37 1.90 -21.45
C LEU A 25 -8.23 2.94 -20.72
N ALA A 26 -7.72 3.53 -19.63
CA ALA A 26 -8.40 4.59 -18.89
C ALA A 26 -8.64 5.84 -19.75
N GLY A 27 -7.71 6.18 -20.66
CA GLY A 27 -7.89 7.29 -21.60
C GLY A 27 -8.94 7.05 -22.70
N ARG A 28 -9.34 5.79 -22.94
CA ARG A 28 -10.35 5.43 -23.95
C ARG A 28 -11.75 5.27 -23.38
N LEU A 29 -11.90 5.04 -22.07
CA LEU A 29 -13.19 4.98 -21.40
C LEU A 29 -13.54 6.33 -20.78
N ARG A 30 -14.82 6.74 -20.89
CA ARG A 30 -15.31 7.92 -20.17
C ARG A 30 -15.24 7.65 -18.66
N ALA A 31 -14.82 8.63 -17.87
CA ALA A 31 -14.62 8.50 -16.43
C ALA A 31 -15.87 7.99 -15.68
N ASP A 32 -17.07 8.31 -16.17
CA ASP A 32 -18.35 7.87 -15.60
C ASP A 32 -18.77 6.44 -15.99
N HIS A 33 -17.90 5.67 -16.66
CA HIS A 33 -18.27 4.31 -17.06
C HIS A 33 -18.36 3.39 -15.82
N PRO A 34 -19.47 2.64 -15.63
CA PRO A 34 -19.65 1.75 -14.47
C PRO A 34 -18.53 0.70 -14.27
N PHE A 35 -17.83 0.28 -15.33
CA PHE A 35 -16.69 -0.63 -15.21
C PHE A 35 -15.49 0.01 -14.50
N ILE A 36 -15.26 1.32 -14.66
CA ILE A 36 -14.19 2.03 -13.95
C ILE A 36 -14.50 2.08 -12.45
N ALA A 37 -15.76 2.39 -12.10
CA ALA A 37 -16.21 2.39 -10.72
C ALA A 37 -16.06 0.99 -10.08
N TRP A 38 -16.47 -0.06 -10.78
CA TRP A 38 -16.29 -1.44 -10.33
C TRP A 38 -14.81 -1.80 -10.17
N ALA A 39 -13.97 -1.56 -11.17
CA ALA A 39 -12.53 -1.85 -11.09
C ALA A 39 -11.84 -1.09 -9.96
N SER A 40 -12.21 0.18 -9.75
CA SER A 40 -11.70 0.99 -8.64
C SER A 40 -12.11 0.42 -7.29
N SER A 41 -13.37 -0.04 -7.14
CA SER A 41 -13.82 -0.68 -5.91
C SER A 41 -13.05 -1.97 -5.60
N VAL A 42 -12.78 -2.81 -6.61
CA VAL A 42 -11.97 -4.02 -6.47
C VAL A 42 -10.53 -3.69 -6.10
N ALA A 43 -9.95 -2.66 -6.70
CA ALA A 43 -8.61 -2.20 -6.37
C ALA A 43 -8.50 -1.72 -4.92
N GLN A 44 -9.45 -0.90 -4.45
CA GLN A 44 -9.49 -0.43 -3.07
C GLN A 44 -9.75 -1.56 -2.07
N ALA A 45 -10.64 -2.52 -2.39
CA ALA A 45 -10.88 -3.69 -1.57
C ALA A 45 -9.60 -4.55 -1.42
N THR A 46 -8.88 -4.77 -2.52
CA THR A 46 -7.60 -5.48 -2.51
C THR A 46 -6.56 -4.75 -1.65
N LEU A 47 -6.46 -3.43 -1.78
CA LEU A 47 -5.57 -2.62 -0.96
C LEU A 47 -5.92 -2.72 0.54
N ALA A 48 -7.20 -2.63 0.88
CA ALA A 48 -7.67 -2.77 2.26
C ALA A 48 -7.33 -4.15 2.84
N VAL A 49 -7.54 -5.23 2.07
CA VAL A 49 -7.15 -6.58 2.47
C VAL A 49 -5.64 -6.68 2.68
N PHE A 50 -4.81 -6.10 1.80
CA PHE A 50 -3.36 -6.10 2.00
C PHE A 50 -2.94 -5.37 3.27
N VAL A 51 -3.57 -4.24 3.59
CA VAL A 51 -3.31 -3.53 4.86
C VAL A 51 -3.68 -4.40 6.06
N VAL A 52 -4.85 -5.06 6.01
CA VAL A 52 -5.29 -5.98 7.07
C VAL A 52 -4.32 -7.15 7.22
N LEU A 53 -3.87 -7.75 6.12
CA LEU A 53 -2.88 -8.84 6.13
C LEU A 53 -1.55 -8.37 6.71
N ALA A 54 -1.06 -7.18 6.36
CA ALA A 54 0.17 -6.63 6.92
C ALA A 54 0.11 -6.46 8.44
N VAL A 55 -1.08 -6.18 8.99
CA VAL A 55 -1.29 -6.00 10.44
C VAL A 55 -1.45 -7.36 11.15
N LEU A 56 -2.36 -8.21 10.66
CA LEU A 56 -2.77 -9.45 11.33
C LEU A 56 -1.86 -10.65 11.03
N ALA A 57 -1.40 -10.78 9.78
CA ALA A 57 -0.59 -11.90 9.28
C ALA A 57 0.72 -11.36 8.67
N PRO A 58 1.55 -10.69 9.49
CA PRO A 58 2.80 -10.08 9.05
C PRO A 58 3.75 -11.14 8.47
N THR A 59 4.49 -10.77 7.44
CA THR A 59 5.63 -11.55 6.94
C THR A 59 6.87 -10.67 6.89
N GLY A 60 8.05 -11.29 6.94
CA GLY A 60 9.33 -10.56 6.91
C GLY A 60 9.63 -9.79 8.21
N ALA A 61 10.22 -8.60 8.09
CA ALA A 61 10.70 -7.81 9.23
C ALA A 61 9.62 -7.43 10.24
N LEU A 62 8.36 -7.25 9.78
CA LEU A 62 7.25 -6.96 10.68
C LEU A 62 6.91 -8.12 11.60
N ALA A 63 7.24 -9.37 11.24
CA ALA A 63 6.94 -10.56 12.05
C ALA A 63 7.64 -10.55 13.41
N GLN A 64 8.75 -9.81 13.54
CA GLN A 64 9.48 -9.66 14.80
C GLN A 64 8.79 -8.72 15.80
N LEU A 65 7.86 -7.88 15.33
CA LEU A 65 7.14 -6.93 16.18
C LEU A 65 5.92 -7.57 16.83
N PRO A 66 5.63 -7.28 18.11
CA PRO A 66 4.44 -7.79 18.76
C PRO A 66 3.16 -7.09 18.22
N LEU A 67 2.04 -7.80 18.24
CA LEU A 67 0.77 -7.33 17.65
C LEU A 67 0.26 -6.02 18.26
N HIS A 68 0.49 -5.81 19.57
CA HIS A 68 0.10 -4.58 20.26
C HIS A 68 0.85 -3.35 19.72
N ALA A 69 2.16 -3.46 19.42
CA ALA A 69 2.94 -2.36 18.87
C ALA A 69 2.43 -1.95 17.48
N ARG A 70 1.98 -2.90 16.66
CA ARG A 70 1.41 -2.61 15.34
C ARG A 70 0.06 -1.92 15.42
N LEU A 71 -0.82 -2.36 16.31
CA LEU A 71 -2.12 -1.72 16.50
C LEU A 71 -1.97 -0.30 17.05
N VAL A 72 -1.07 -0.08 17.99
CA VAL A 72 -0.77 1.25 18.53
C VAL A 72 -0.17 2.15 17.44
N GLY A 73 0.83 1.66 16.71
CA GLY A 73 1.45 2.41 15.61
C GLY A 73 0.47 2.77 14.50
N LEU A 74 -0.38 1.82 14.08
CA LEU A 74 -1.44 2.05 13.11
C LEU A 74 -2.44 3.10 13.62
N GLY A 75 -2.92 2.93 14.86
CA GLY A 75 -3.89 3.86 15.47
C GLY A 75 -3.33 5.27 15.61
N VAL A 76 -2.09 5.40 16.08
CA VAL A 76 -1.40 6.69 16.23
C VAL A 76 -1.12 7.34 14.88
N GLY A 77 -0.68 6.58 13.88
CA GLY A 77 -0.47 7.09 12.52
C GLY A 77 -1.77 7.61 11.88
N VAL A 78 -2.88 6.87 12.03
CA VAL A 78 -4.20 7.29 11.56
C VAL A 78 -4.70 8.54 12.31
N ALA A 79 -4.56 8.56 13.64
CA ALA A 79 -4.93 9.73 14.44
C ALA A 79 -4.12 10.97 14.05
N ALA A 80 -2.80 10.80 13.83
CA ALA A 80 -1.92 11.86 13.35
C ALA A 80 -2.31 12.35 11.95
N TYR A 81 -2.72 11.45 11.05
CA TYR A 81 -3.18 11.83 9.71
C TYR A 81 -4.39 12.77 9.76
N PHE A 82 -5.38 12.45 10.59
CA PHE A 82 -6.54 13.31 10.80
C PHE A 82 -6.16 14.65 11.46
N LEU A 83 -5.27 14.62 12.46
CA LEU A 83 -4.86 15.81 13.19
C LEU A 83 -4.01 16.78 12.34
N LEU A 84 -3.18 16.25 11.44
CA LEU A 84 -2.29 17.03 10.59
C LEU A 84 -2.93 17.49 9.27
N ARG A 85 -4.27 17.44 9.15
CA ARG A 85 -5.01 17.89 7.96
C ARG A 85 -4.57 17.17 6.69
N GLU A 86 -4.57 15.84 6.74
CA GLU A 86 -4.31 14.96 5.59
C GLU A 86 -2.84 14.97 5.09
N ARG A 87 -1.90 15.44 5.92
CA ARG A 87 -0.46 15.38 5.61
C ARG A 87 0.08 13.97 5.84
N LEU A 88 0.15 13.19 4.77
CA LEU A 88 0.55 11.77 4.81
C LEU A 88 1.95 11.55 5.39
N LEU A 89 2.95 12.30 4.94
CA LEU A 89 4.36 12.12 5.33
C LEU A 89 4.60 12.27 6.84
N PRO A 90 4.20 13.37 7.49
CA PRO A 90 4.42 13.51 8.92
C PRO A 90 3.57 12.54 9.74
N ALA A 91 2.36 12.19 9.29
CA ALA A 91 1.54 11.18 9.95
C ALA A 91 2.20 9.79 9.95
N LEU A 92 2.78 9.39 8.81
CA LEU A 92 3.56 8.15 8.70
C LEU A 92 4.77 8.16 9.63
N ALA A 93 5.50 9.27 9.71
CA ALA A 93 6.64 9.40 10.61
C ALA A 93 6.22 9.22 12.08
N ILE A 94 5.12 9.85 12.49
CA ILE A 94 4.59 9.75 13.86
C ILE A 94 4.16 8.31 14.17
N GLY A 95 3.46 7.65 13.24
CA GLY A 95 3.09 6.23 13.37
C GLY A 95 4.31 5.32 13.51
N LEU A 96 5.35 5.54 12.71
CA LEU A 96 6.59 4.77 12.78
C LEU A 96 7.31 4.96 14.13
N VAL A 97 7.39 6.20 14.61
CA VAL A 97 7.96 6.50 15.93
C VAL A 97 7.19 5.78 17.04
N ALA A 98 5.86 5.75 16.96
CA ALA A 98 5.02 5.03 17.93
C ALA A 98 5.27 3.52 17.91
N VAL A 99 5.45 2.91 16.73
CA VAL A 99 5.83 1.48 16.63
C VAL A 99 7.17 1.22 17.31
N VAL A 100 8.18 2.06 17.06
CA VAL A 100 9.53 1.90 17.63
C VAL A 100 9.56 2.12 19.14
N LEU A 101 8.68 2.97 19.67
CA LEU A 101 8.62 3.24 21.12
C LEU A 101 7.93 2.12 21.91
N VAL A 102 7.06 1.34 21.26
CA VAL A 102 6.23 0.30 21.89
C VAL A 102 6.74 -1.11 21.62
N GLY A 103 7.36 -1.34 20.45
CA GLY A 103 7.94 -2.62 20.04
C GLY A 103 9.35 -2.82 20.54
#